data_AF-A0A1V9VAP4-F1
#
_entry.id   AF-A0A1V9VAP4-F1
#
_cell.length_a   1.000
_cell.length_b   1.000
_cell.length_c   1.000
_cell.angle_alpha   90.00
_cell.angle_beta   90.00
_cell.angle_gamma   90.00
#
_symmetry.space_group_name_H-M   'P 1'
#
loop_
_entity.id
_entity.type
_entity.pdbx_description
1 polymer ?
#
loop_
_entity_poly.entity_id
_entity_poly.type
_entity_poly.pdbx_seq_one_letter_code
_entity_poly.pdbx_strand_id
1 'polypeptide(L)'
;MSKDKIYFKNREEAAYKLLEILPIDSMKPEEWTVIACSYGGFEIAKIVADSLDAEFDIMFNEKIYAPQNDECEIAVVTELEEVLIHEELVKAFDINLDSIYTMSKEIYKEKIKPVAYRFRNGEKFQNLAGKNVLIVDEDINVGLVMMACIKTII
;
A
#
# COMPACT_ATOMS: atom_id res chain seq x y z
N MET A 1 4.29 27.74 15.20
CA MET A 1 4.04 26.36 14.74
C MET A 1 2.84 25.83 15.51
N SER A 2 1.71 25.63 14.82
CA SER A 2 0.56 24.93 15.41
C SER A 2 1.06 23.53 15.79
N LYS A 3 0.90 23.12 17.05
CA LYS A 3 1.11 21.70 17.39
C LYS A 3 0.05 20.93 16.62
N ASP A 4 0.47 20.01 15.77
CA ASP A 4 -0.47 19.13 15.08
C ASP A 4 -1.39 18.48 16.11
N LYS A 5 -2.68 18.49 15.80
CA LYS A 5 -3.69 17.94 16.69
C LYS A 5 -3.53 16.42 16.64
N ILE A 6 -3.09 15.83 17.75
CA ILE A 6 -3.00 14.37 17.87
C ILE A 6 -4.42 13.83 18.01
N TYR A 7 -4.89 13.10 17.00
CA TYR A 7 -6.24 12.53 16.97
C TYR A 7 -6.30 11.14 17.64
N PHE A 8 -5.24 10.35 17.50
CA PHE A 8 -5.14 8.99 18.03
C PHE A 8 -3.80 8.82 18.75
N LYS A 9 -3.78 8.06 19.85
CA LYS A 9 -2.60 7.76 20.65
C LYS A 9 -1.65 6.80 19.94
N ASN A 10 -2.19 5.83 19.23
CA ASN A 10 -1.47 4.77 18.52
C ASN A 10 -2.33 4.18 17.38
N ARG A 11 -1.74 3.27 16.60
CA ARG A 11 -2.42 2.60 15.47
C ARG A 11 -3.58 1.73 15.92
N GLU A 12 -3.45 1.08 17.06
CA GLU A 12 -4.51 0.30 17.69
C GLU A 12 -5.77 1.16 17.95
N GLU A 13 -5.62 2.33 18.59
CA GLU A 13 -6.75 3.24 18.82
C GLU A 13 -7.34 3.75 17.50
N ALA A 14 -6.51 4.07 16.52
CA ALA A 14 -6.96 4.48 15.19
C ALA A 14 -7.78 3.37 14.50
N ALA A 15 -7.35 2.11 14.61
CA ALA A 15 -8.06 0.96 14.05
C ALA A 15 -9.42 0.74 14.71
N TYR A 16 -9.51 0.82 16.04
CA TYR A 16 -10.81 0.74 16.72
C TYR A 16 -11.74 1.90 16.35
N LYS A 17 -11.20 3.11 16.17
CA LYS A 17 -11.97 4.26 15.70
C LYS A 17 -12.45 4.09 14.25
N LEU A 18 -11.66 3.43 13.40
CA LEU A 18 -12.07 3.05 12.05
C LEU A 18 -13.20 2.01 12.09
N LEU A 19 -13.15 1.02 12.99
CA LEU A 19 -14.20 0.02 13.16
C LEU A 19 -15.53 0.61 13.64
N GLU A 20 -15.51 1.70 14.40
CA GLU A 20 -16.74 2.41 14.82
C GLU A 20 -17.50 3.03 13.64
N ILE A 21 -16.83 3.30 12.51
CA ILE A 21 -17.44 3.94 11.33
C ILE A 21 -17.60 3.00 10.13
N LEU A 22 -16.83 1.92 10.07
CA LEU A 22 -16.98 0.91 9.02
C LEU A 22 -18.30 0.16 9.19
N PRO A 23 -19.03 -0.13 8.10
CA PRO A 23 -20.31 -0.83 8.16
C PRO A 23 -20.10 -2.35 8.27
N ILE A 24 -19.37 -2.78 9.31
CA ILE A 24 -18.89 -4.16 9.52
C ILE A 24 -20.01 -5.19 9.41
N ASP A 25 -21.18 -4.93 10.00
CA ASP A 25 -22.32 -5.87 9.96
C ASP A 25 -22.84 -6.13 8.54
N SER A 26 -22.71 -5.15 7.64
CA SER A 26 -23.09 -5.30 6.23
C SER A 26 -21.99 -5.92 5.37
N MET A 27 -20.73 -5.82 5.81
CA MET A 27 -19.57 -6.36 5.10
C MET A 27 -19.37 -7.85 5.41
N LYS A 28 -19.53 -8.26 6.68
CA LYS A 28 -19.35 -9.64 7.16
C LYS A 28 -20.00 -10.77 6.35
N PRO A 29 -21.19 -10.60 5.73
CA PRO A 29 -21.78 -11.66 4.93
C PRO A 29 -21.01 -12.01 3.65
N GLU A 30 -20.08 -11.14 3.22
CA GLU A 30 -19.24 -11.36 2.04
C GLU A 30 -17.82 -11.81 2.44
N GLU A 31 -17.11 -12.46 1.53
CA GLU A 31 -15.73 -12.90 1.75
C GLU A 31 -14.75 -11.76 1.43
N TRP A 32 -14.17 -11.17 2.48
CA TRP A 32 -13.22 -10.07 2.36
C TRP A 32 -11.77 -10.54 2.50
N THR A 33 -10.87 -9.80 1.87
CA THR A 33 -9.43 -9.83 2.15
C THR A 33 -8.94 -8.42 2.44
N VAL A 34 -8.27 -8.23 3.57
CA VAL A 34 -7.76 -6.93 4.00
C VAL A 34 -6.28 -6.79 3.63
N ILE A 35 -5.93 -5.81 2.82
CA ILE A 35 -4.56 -5.62 2.32
C ILE A 35 -3.99 -4.31 2.87
N ALA A 36 -2.88 -4.40 3.59
CA ALA A 36 -2.13 -3.24 4.05
C ALA A 36 -1.20 -2.70 2.96
N CYS A 37 -1.06 -1.38 2.86
CA CYS A 37 -0.09 -0.72 1.96
C CYS A 37 1.27 -0.43 2.62
N SER A 38 1.34 -0.50 3.95
CA SER A 38 2.55 -0.19 4.72
C SER A 38 2.66 -1.06 5.97
N TYR A 39 3.83 -1.03 6.61
CA TYR A 39 4.03 -1.69 7.90
C TYR A 39 3.13 -1.14 9.00
N GLY A 40 2.85 0.17 9.00
CA GLY A 40 1.91 0.76 9.97
C GLY A 40 0.47 0.37 9.65
N GLY A 41 0.10 0.37 8.37
CA GLY A 41 -1.17 -0.14 7.90
C GLY A 41 -1.41 -1.61 8.24
N PHE A 42 -0.36 -2.43 8.37
CA PHE A 42 -0.47 -3.85 8.66
C PHE A 42 -1.07 -4.14 10.05
N GLU A 43 -0.73 -3.35 11.06
CA GLU A 43 -1.33 -3.46 12.40
C GLU A 43 -2.82 -3.15 12.36
N ILE A 44 -3.22 -2.14 11.59
CA ILE A 44 -4.62 -1.75 11.39
C ILE A 44 -5.36 -2.84 10.59
N ALA A 45 -4.77 -3.33 9.50
CA ALA A 45 -5.35 -4.38 8.66
C ALA A 45 -5.67 -5.64 9.45
N LYS A 46 -4.78 -6.05 10.36
CA LYS A 46 -5.02 -7.19 11.25
C LYS A 46 -6.27 -6.99 12.12
N ILE A 47 -6.39 -5.84 12.80
CA ILE A 47 -7.52 -5.52 13.69
C ILE A 47 -8.84 -5.48 12.90
N VAL A 48 -8.80 -4.93 11.68
CA VAL A 48 -9.96 -4.85 10.80
C VAL A 48 -10.37 -6.23 10.28
N ALA A 49 -9.39 -7.05 9.88
CA ALA A 49 -9.64 -8.40 9.40
C ALA A 49 -10.21 -9.32 10.48
N ASP A 50 -9.67 -9.26 11.71
CA ASP A 50 -10.20 -9.98 12.88
C ASP A 50 -11.68 -9.60 13.12
N SER A 51 -12.06 -8.35 12.88
CA SER A 51 -13.44 -7.88 13.04
C SER A 51 -14.37 -8.33 11.92
N LEU A 52 -13.84 -8.64 10.73
CA LEU A 52 -14.58 -9.10 9.56
C LEU A 52 -14.57 -10.64 9.41
N ASP A 53 -13.82 -11.37 10.23
CA ASP A 53 -13.49 -12.79 10.01
C ASP A 53 -12.85 -13.02 8.62
N ALA A 54 -11.93 -12.12 8.26
CA ALA A 54 -11.31 -12.03 6.94
C ALA A 54 -9.82 -12.42 6.94
N GLU A 55 -9.31 -12.82 5.78
CA GLU A 55 -7.87 -12.94 5.56
C GLU A 55 -7.22 -11.54 5.52
N PHE A 56 -5.95 -11.44 5.89
CA PHE A 56 -5.19 -10.21 5.71
C PHE A 56 -3.76 -10.45 5.25
N ASP A 57 -3.20 -9.49 4.53
CA ASP A 57 -1.82 -9.50 4.05
C ASP A 57 -1.31 -8.06 3.86
N ILE A 58 -0.04 -7.89 3.50
CA ILE A 58 0.59 -6.59 3.18
C ILE A 58 1.09 -6.58 1.74
N MET A 59 0.72 -5.58 0.95
CA MET A 59 1.32 -5.38 -0.37
C MET A 59 2.61 -4.58 -0.25
N PHE A 60 3.75 -5.25 -0.36
CA PHE A 60 5.04 -4.57 -0.37
C PHE A 60 5.17 -3.71 -1.62
N ASN A 61 5.70 -2.51 -1.43
CA ASN A 61 5.91 -1.52 -2.47
C ASN A 61 7.09 -0.63 -2.11
N GLU A 62 7.64 0.04 -3.11
CA GLU A 62 8.68 1.05 -2.95
C GLU A 62 8.43 2.22 -3.89
N LYS A 63 8.75 3.42 -3.40
CA LYS A 63 8.64 4.67 -4.15
C LYS A 63 9.88 4.87 -5.02
N ILE A 64 9.65 5.47 -6.18
CA ILE A 64 10.67 5.98 -7.09
C ILE A 64 10.58 7.50 -7.04
N TYR A 65 11.71 8.14 -6.81
CA TYR A 65 11.79 9.59 -6.63
C TYR A 65 12.35 10.28 -7.88
N ALA A 66 12.05 11.56 -8.03
CA ALA A 66 12.56 12.39 -9.11
C ALA A 66 14.10 12.44 -9.07
N PRO A 67 14.77 12.50 -10.24
CA PRO A 67 16.19 12.79 -10.28
C PRO A 67 16.48 14.10 -9.54
N GLN A 68 17.50 14.10 -8.67
CA GLN A 68 17.93 15.26 -7.88
C GLN A 68 16.92 15.80 -6.85
N ASN A 69 15.81 15.10 -6.59
CA ASN A 69 14.86 15.44 -5.52
C ASN A 69 14.28 14.16 -4.89
N ASP A 70 14.87 13.76 -3.77
CA ASP A 70 14.51 12.56 -2.99
C ASP A 70 13.25 12.73 -2.14
N GLU A 71 12.63 13.91 -2.13
CA GLU A 71 11.33 14.16 -1.51
C GLU A 71 10.16 14.10 -2.51
N CYS A 72 10.45 14.06 -3.83
CA CYS A 72 9.42 14.07 -4.87
C CYS A 72 9.17 12.67 -5.44
N GLU A 73 8.08 12.05 -4.99
CA GLU A 73 7.62 10.74 -5.48
C GLU A 73 7.06 10.84 -6.91
N ILE A 74 7.64 10.12 -7.86
CA ILE A 74 7.23 10.12 -9.28
C ILE A 74 6.61 8.81 -9.74
N ALA A 75 6.89 7.70 -9.05
CA ALA A 75 6.31 6.41 -9.34
C ALA A 75 6.35 5.50 -8.11
N VAL A 76 5.55 4.44 -8.12
CA VAL A 76 5.56 3.37 -7.11
C VAL A 76 5.61 2.05 -7.85
N VAL A 77 6.48 1.14 -7.37
CA VAL A 77 6.53 -0.25 -7.83
C VAL A 77 6.04 -1.15 -6.71
N THR A 78 5.17 -2.11 -7.04
CA THR A 78 4.62 -3.08 -6.08
C THR A 78 5.31 -4.44 -6.19
N GLU A 79 5.06 -5.33 -5.24
CA GLU A 79 5.61 -6.70 -5.26
C GLU A 79 5.06 -7.60 -6.36
N LEU A 80 3.98 -7.18 -7.02
CA LEU A 80 3.50 -7.82 -8.25
C LEU A 80 4.11 -7.18 -9.52
N GLU A 81 5.19 -6.41 -9.35
CA GLU A 81 5.95 -5.74 -10.42
C GLU A 81 5.16 -4.67 -11.20
N GLU A 82 3.94 -4.37 -10.77
CA GLU A 82 3.13 -3.27 -11.31
C GLU A 82 3.78 -1.93 -10.94
N VAL A 83 3.84 -1.03 -11.92
CA VAL A 83 4.44 0.30 -11.79
C VAL A 83 3.38 1.35 -12.05
N LEU A 84 3.05 2.12 -11.02
CA LEU A 84 2.23 3.32 -11.16
C LEU A 84 3.15 4.52 -11.34
N ILE A 85 2.94 5.29 -12.40
CA ILE A 85 3.74 6.47 -12.72
C ILE A 85 2.87 7.72 -12.61
N HIS A 86 3.38 8.77 -11.97
CA HIS A 86 2.76 10.07 -11.95
C HIS A 86 3.11 10.82 -13.24
N GLU A 87 2.32 10.61 -14.30
CA GLU A 87 2.60 11.09 -15.66
C GLU A 87 2.88 12.60 -15.75
N GLU A 88 2.12 13.42 -15.03
CA GLU A 88 2.32 14.88 -15.06
C GLU A 88 3.65 15.34 -14.47
N LEU A 89 4.16 14.66 -13.42
CA LEU A 89 5.48 14.98 -12.84
C LEU A 89 6.60 14.52 -13.77
N VAL A 90 6.47 13.33 -14.34
CA VAL A 90 7.42 12.81 -15.33
C VAL A 90 7.52 13.75 -16.53
N LYS A 91 6.39 14.23 -17.03
CA LYS A 91 6.33 15.20 -18.12
C LYS A 91 6.90 16.57 -17.73
N ALA A 92 6.58 17.08 -16.54
CA ALA A 92 7.06 18.37 -16.05
C ALA A 92 8.58 18.40 -15.86
N PHE A 93 9.17 17.29 -15.45
CA PHE A 93 10.61 17.15 -15.21
C PHE A 93 11.38 16.56 -16.40
N ASP A 94 10.72 16.31 -17.53
CA ASP A 94 11.31 15.69 -18.74
C ASP A 94 12.04 14.36 -18.43
N ILE A 95 11.43 13.54 -17.58
CA ILE A 95 12.00 12.26 -17.14
C ILE A 95 11.73 11.18 -18.18
N ASN A 96 12.77 10.44 -18.55
CA ASN A 96 12.64 9.31 -19.46
C ASN A 96 11.91 8.13 -18.80
N LEU A 97 10.78 7.69 -19.37
CA LEU A 97 10.01 6.54 -18.89
C LEU A 97 10.85 5.24 -18.82
N ASP A 98 11.75 5.00 -19.78
CA ASP A 98 12.61 3.80 -19.76
C ASP A 98 13.51 3.78 -18.52
N SER A 99 13.92 4.95 -18.03
CA SER A 99 14.72 5.05 -16.81
C SER A 99 13.90 4.65 -15.58
N ILE A 100 12.62 5.03 -15.52
CA ILE A 100 11.69 4.65 -14.43
C ILE A 100 11.49 3.13 -14.43
N TYR A 101 11.24 2.53 -15.59
CA TYR A 101 11.09 1.06 -15.69
C TYR A 101 12.39 0.30 -15.38
N THR A 102 13.55 0.89 -15.65
CA THR A 102 14.84 0.29 -15.28
C THR A 102 15.02 0.34 -13.77
N MET A 103 14.77 1.50 -13.14
CA MET A 103 14.82 1.68 -11.69
C MET A 103 13.80 0.78 -10.97
N SER A 104 12.59 0.63 -11.50
CA SER A 104 11.54 -0.20 -10.88
C SER A 104 11.96 -1.67 -10.78
N LYS A 105 12.59 -2.21 -11.84
CA LYS A 105 13.12 -3.58 -11.84
C LYS A 105 14.24 -3.77 -10.82
N GLU A 106 15.13 -2.80 -10.71
CA GLU A 106 16.23 -2.84 -9.72
C GLU A 106 15.67 -2.78 -8.30
N ILE A 107 14.77 -1.82 -8.02
CA ILE A 107 14.10 -1.67 -6.73
C ILE A 107 13.33 -2.93 -6.35
N TYR A 108 12.55 -3.49 -7.27
CA TYR A 108 11.82 -4.73 -7.02
C TYR A 108 12.77 -5.86 -6.63
N LYS A 109 13.84 -6.07 -7.40
CA LYS A 109 14.78 -7.17 -7.19
C LYS A 109 15.57 -7.02 -5.88
N GLU A 110 16.05 -5.82 -5.58
CA GLU A 110 16.99 -5.57 -4.48
C GLU A 110 16.29 -5.21 -3.16
N LYS A 111 15.08 -4.60 -3.20
CA LYS A 111 14.35 -4.16 -2.01
C LYS A 111 13.08 -4.95 -1.73
N ILE A 112 12.18 -5.06 -2.71
CA ILE A 112 10.84 -5.62 -2.48
C ILE A 112 10.88 -7.15 -2.36
N LYS A 113 11.40 -7.82 -3.39
CA LYS A 113 11.41 -9.29 -3.49
C LYS A 113 12.05 -9.98 -2.29
N PRO A 114 13.21 -9.54 -1.74
CA PRO A 114 13.80 -10.19 -0.56
C PRO A 114 12.96 -10.03 0.70
N VAL A 115 12.29 -8.88 0.87
CA VAL A 115 11.42 -8.61 2.02
C VAL A 115 10.15 -9.45 1.93
N ALA A 116 9.46 -9.43 0.79
CA ALA A 116 8.27 -10.24 0.53
C ALA A 116 8.54 -11.74 0.74
N TYR A 117 9.67 -12.23 0.19
CA TYR A 117 10.09 -13.62 0.37
C TYR A 117 10.28 -13.99 1.84
N ARG A 118 10.95 -13.13 2.63
CA ARG A 118 11.16 -13.38 4.07
C ARG A 118 9.86 -13.32 4.85
N PHE A 119 9.00 -12.34 4.55
CA PHE A 119 7.73 -12.16 5.23
C PHE A 119 6.80 -13.37 5.05
N ARG A 120 6.73 -13.91 3.82
CA ARG A 120 5.88 -15.06 3.47
C ARG A 120 6.58 -16.41 3.49
N ASN A 121 7.79 -16.52 4.05
CA ASN A 121 8.58 -17.75 4.04
C ASN A 121 8.69 -18.43 2.66
N GLY A 122 8.79 -17.62 1.60
CA GLY A 122 8.88 -18.07 0.21
C GLY A 122 7.55 -18.28 -0.51
N GLU A 123 6.41 -18.15 0.17
CA GLU A 123 5.11 -18.12 -0.48
C GLU A 123 4.91 -16.81 -1.26
N LYS A 124 4.09 -16.88 -2.31
CA LYS A 124 3.79 -15.72 -3.16
C LYS A 124 2.65 -14.91 -2.56
N PHE A 125 2.55 -13.66 -2.99
CA PHE A 125 1.36 -12.84 -2.73
C PHE A 125 0.11 -13.56 -3.25
N GLN A 126 -0.96 -13.49 -2.47
CA GLN A 126 -2.21 -14.18 -2.78
C GLN A 126 -2.88 -13.65 -4.05
N ASN A 127 -3.64 -14.49 -4.73
CA ASN A 127 -4.46 -14.05 -5.87
C ASN A 127 -5.75 -13.40 -5.34
N LEU A 128 -5.98 -12.16 -5.76
CA LEU A 128 -7.13 -11.34 -5.34
C LEU A 128 -8.21 -11.22 -6.41
N ALA A 129 -8.03 -11.86 -7.58
CA ALA A 129 -8.99 -11.78 -8.68
C ALA A 129 -10.38 -12.25 -8.25
N GLY A 130 -11.38 -11.37 -8.38
CA GLY A 130 -12.78 -11.65 -8.03
C GLY A 130 -13.10 -11.65 -6.54
N LYS A 131 -12.14 -11.29 -5.66
CA LYS A 131 -12.37 -11.14 -4.22
C LYS A 131 -12.82 -9.71 -3.88
N ASN A 132 -13.54 -9.56 -2.77
CA ASN A 132 -13.74 -8.24 -2.17
C ASN A 132 -12.50 -7.86 -1.37
N VAL A 133 -11.85 -6.75 -1.76
CA VAL A 133 -10.59 -6.33 -1.16
C VAL A 133 -10.78 -5.01 -0.42
N LEU A 134 -10.41 -4.99 0.86
CA LEU A 134 -10.35 -3.78 1.67
C LEU A 134 -8.89 -3.35 1.82
N ILE A 135 -8.51 -2.24 1.22
CA ILE A 135 -7.14 -1.71 1.32
C ILE A 135 -7.06 -0.73 2.48
N VAL A 136 -6.05 -0.87 3.33
CA VAL A 136 -5.87 -0.08 4.56
C VAL A 136 -4.44 0.45 4.65
N ASP A 137 -4.30 1.67 5.15
CA ASP A 137 -3.00 2.25 5.50
C ASP A 137 -3.13 3.12 6.75
N GLU A 138 -1.99 3.46 7.38
CA GLU A 138 -1.95 4.36 8.54
C GLU A 138 -2.16 5.83 8.15
N ASP A 139 -1.77 6.20 6.93
CA ASP A 139 -2.01 7.51 6.34
C ASP A 139 -2.16 7.43 4.82
N ILE A 140 -2.61 8.54 4.24
CA ILE A 140 -2.57 8.75 2.78
C ILE A 140 -2.00 10.15 2.56
N ASN A 141 -0.76 10.22 2.11
CA ASN A 141 -0.10 11.48 1.78
C ASN A 141 -0.50 11.98 0.38
N VAL A 142 0.29 11.69 -0.65
CA VAL A 142 0.00 12.09 -2.05
C VAL A 142 -0.91 11.06 -2.76
N GLY A 143 -1.22 9.93 -2.11
CA GLY A 143 -2.11 8.89 -2.64
C GLY A 143 -1.48 7.94 -3.66
N LEU A 144 -0.23 8.18 -4.09
CA LEU A 144 0.42 7.38 -5.12
C LEU A 144 0.57 5.89 -4.73
N VAL A 145 0.90 5.61 -3.47
CA VAL A 145 0.97 4.22 -2.95
C VAL A 145 -0.41 3.56 -2.98
N MET A 146 -1.44 4.24 -2.48
CA MET A 146 -2.82 3.72 -2.47
C MET A 146 -3.30 3.43 -3.89
N MET A 147 -3.06 4.34 -4.83
CA MET A 147 -3.40 4.14 -6.24
C MET A 147 -2.63 2.98 -6.86
N ALA A 148 -1.36 2.79 -6.49
CA ALA A 148 -0.55 1.68 -7.00
C ALA A 148 -1.12 0.36 -6.51
N CYS A 149 -1.46 0.25 -5.22
CA CYS A 149 -2.10 -0.93 -4.67
C CYS A 149 -3.45 -1.22 -5.34
N ILE A 150 -4.31 -0.21 -5.52
CA ILE A 150 -5.59 -0.36 -6.24
C ILE A 150 -5.34 -0.89 -7.65
N LYS A 151 -4.42 -0.27 -8.41
CA LYS A 151 -4.10 -0.69 -9.79
C LYS A 151 -3.55 -2.11 -9.85
N THR A 152 -2.75 -2.51 -8.86
CA THR A 152 -2.18 -3.85 -8.76
C THR A 152 -3.23 -4.93 -8.48
N ILE A 153 -4.32 -4.57 -7.79
CA ILE A 153 -5.38 -5.51 -7.39
C ILE A 153 -6.42 -5.73 -8.50
N ILE A 154 -6.64 -4.72 -9.36
CA ILE A 154 -7.60 -4.74 -10.48
C ILE A 154 -7.03 -5.50 -11.68
#